data_AF-A0A7V3NB37-F1
#
_entry.id   AF-A0A7V3NB37-F1
#
_cell.length_a   1.000
_cell.length_b   1.000
_cell.length_c   1.000
_cell.angle_alpha   90.00
_cell.angle_beta   90.00
_cell.angle_gamma   90.00
#
_symmetry.space_group_name_H-M   'P 1'
#
loop_
_entity.id
_entity.type
_entity.pdbx_description
1 polymer ?
#
loop_
_entity_poly.entity_id
_entity_poly.type
_entity_poly.pdbx_seq_one_letter_code
_entity_poly.pdbx_strand_id
1 'polypeptide(L)'
;MKKQPTPQALASSTELLNAAIVYHQAGWTIIPIGKDKKASVDWKAYQQRQPDLDTLRAWVTRKAVTGIAIVHNQGLCCRDFDTEQGFEAWKAAHPDLAATLPIVKTPRGAHVYFRCQAAP
;
A
#
# COMPACT_ATOMS: atom_id res chain seq x y z
N MET A 1 -19.37 11.81 -20.79
CA MET A 1 -18.60 12.75 -19.93
C MET A 1 -17.63 11.94 -19.09
N LYS A 2 -16.31 12.06 -19.32
CA LYS A 2 -15.30 11.41 -18.47
C LYS A 2 -15.20 12.21 -17.18
N LYS A 3 -15.66 11.67 -16.03
CA LYS A 3 -15.43 12.30 -14.73
C LYS A 3 -13.92 12.42 -14.54
N GLN A 4 -13.41 13.64 -14.41
CA GLN A 4 -12.03 13.85 -13.97
C GLN A 4 -11.93 13.29 -12.54
N PRO A 5 -10.90 12.49 -12.22
CA PRO A 5 -10.70 12.05 -10.85
C PRO A 5 -10.45 13.27 -9.98
N THR A 6 -11.23 13.42 -8.93
CA THR A 6 -11.04 14.45 -7.91
C THR A 6 -9.60 14.36 -7.41
N PRO A 7 -8.82 15.46 -7.38
CA PRO A 7 -7.47 15.42 -6.82
C PRO A 7 -7.56 14.97 -5.37
N GLN A 8 -7.02 13.79 -5.08
CA GLN A 8 -6.84 13.35 -3.70
C GLN A 8 -5.79 14.29 -3.09
N ALA A 9 -6.14 14.99 -2.01
CA ALA A 9 -5.18 15.85 -1.31
C ALA A 9 -3.95 15.01 -0.92
N LEU A 10 -2.76 15.51 -1.22
CA LEU A 10 -1.53 14.84 -0.81
C LEU A 10 -1.48 14.79 0.71
N ALA A 11 -1.25 13.61 1.28
CA ALA A 11 -1.04 13.46 2.71
C ALA A 11 0.16 14.30 3.16
N SER A 12 0.06 14.93 4.32
CA SER A 12 1.17 15.62 4.96
C SER A 12 2.32 14.66 5.28
N SER A 13 3.53 15.19 5.44
CA SER A 13 4.69 14.38 5.86
C SER A 13 4.45 13.66 7.19
N THR A 14 3.71 14.28 8.12
CA THR A 14 3.33 13.69 9.41
C THR A 14 2.38 12.52 9.24
N GLU A 15 1.35 12.65 8.39
CA GLU A 15 0.41 11.56 8.12
C GLU A 15 1.10 10.37 7.43
N LEU A 16 1.95 10.65 6.44
CA LEU A 16 2.75 9.61 5.78
C LEU A 16 3.67 8.90 6.76
N LEU A 17 4.33 9.65 7.65
CA LEU A 17 5.23 9.07 8.63
C LEU A 17 4.48 8.19 9.64
N ASN A 18 3.34 8.67 10.15
CA ASN A 18 2.52 7.90 11.09
C ASN A 18 2.02 6.61 10.45
N ALA A 19 1.50 6.67 9.22
CA ALA A 19 1.09 5.47 8.48
C ALA A 19 2.26 4.51 8.25
N ALA A 20 3.42 5.02 7.84
CA ALA A 20 4.62 4.21 7.63
C ALA A 20 5.06 3.46 8.90
N ILE A 21 5.03 4.13 10.05
CA ILE A 21 5.38 3.52 11.35
C ILE A 21 4.36 2.43 11.72
N VAL A 22 3.07 2.71 11.60
CA VAL A 22 2.02 1.74 11.92
C VAL A 22 2.16 0.48 11.06
N TYR A 23 2.37 0.63 9.76
CA TYR A 23 2.53 -0.53 8.86
C TYR A 23 3.85 -1.26 9.09
N HIS A 24 4.94 -0.54 9.38
CA HIS A 24 6.22 -1.15 9.75
C HIS A 24 6.09 -2.02 11.01
N GLN A 25 5.41 -1.51 12.05
CA GLN A 25 5.11 -2.24 13.28
C GLN A 25 4.19 -3.46 13.05
N ALA A 26 3.31 -3.42 12.03
CA ALA A 26 2.52 -4.56 11.59
C ALA A 26 3.33 -5.62 10.81
N GLY A 27 4.64 -5.41 10.67
CA GLY A 27 5.54 -6.32 9.97
C GLY A 27 5.59 -6.09 8.46
N TRP A 28 5.09 -4.96 7.95
CA TRP A 28 5.14 -4.65 6.52
C TRP A 28 6.39 -3.87 6.16
N THR A 29 6.93 -4.14 4.98
CA THR A 29 8.08 -3.40 4.46
C THR A 29 7.60 -2.16 3.72
N ILE A 30 7.94 -0.98 4.24
CA ILE A 30 7.51 0.31 3.69
C ILE A 30 8.66 1.03 2.98
N ILE A 31 8.37 1.60 1.81
CA ILE A 31 9.31 2.41 1.02
C ILE A 31 8.69 3.75 0.62
N PRO A 32 9.49 4.82 0.50
CA PRO A 32 9.02 6.13 0.04
C PRO A 32 8.71 6.15 -1.46
N ILE A 33 7.66 6.86 -1.84
CA ILE A 33 7.24 7.09 -3.23
C ILE A 33 7.32 8.58 -3.58
N GLY A 34 7.88 8.87 -4.75
CA GLY A 34 7.96 10.24 -5.30
C GLY A 34 6.73 10.64 -6.11
N LYS A 35 6.75 11.88 -6.63
CA LYS A 35 5.65 12.45 -7.44
C LYS A 35 5.33 11.66 -8.69
N ASP A 36 6.33 10.97 -9.25
CA ASP A 36 6.20 10.12 -10.44
C ASP A 36 5.65 8.72 -10.13
N LYS A 37 5.21 8.49 -8.88
CA LYS A 37 4.72 7.21 -8.36
C LYS A 37 5.77 6.09 -8.38
N LYS A 38 7.06 6.45 -8.40
CA LYS A 38 8.16 5.48 -8.31
C LYS A 38 8.81 5.50 -6.93
N ALA A 39 9.42 4.37 -6.58
CA ALA A 39 10.24 4.26 -5.38
C ALA A 39 11.37 5.29 -5.40
N SER A 40 11.52 6.04 -4.31
CA SER A 40 12.59 7.05 -4.14
C SER A 40 13.88 6.48 -3.55
N VAL A 41 13.98 5.14 -3.47
CA VAL A 41 15.11 4.38 -2.94
C VAL A 41 15.28 3.09 -3.74
N ASP A 42 16.47 2.49 -3.69
CA ASP A 42 16.66 1.13 -4.20
C ASP A 42 15.95 0.12 -3.30
N TRP A 43 14.74 -0.24 -3.71
CA TRP A 43 13.81 -1.00 -2.89
C TRP A 43 13.99 -2.51 -2.97
N LYS A 44 14.71 -3.03 -3.98
CA LYS A 44 14.80 -4.47 -4.25
C LYS A 44 15.38 -5.26 -3.07
N ALA A 45 16.40 -4.70 -2.40
CA ALA A 45 16.99 -5.32 -1.22
C ALA A 45 15.99 -5.48 -0.06
N TYR A 46 14.97 -4.62 0.00
CA TYR A 46 13.93 -4.68 1.03
C TYR A 46 12.84 -5.71 0.75
N GLN A 47 12.91 -6.43 -0.38
CA GLN A 47 12.11 -7.67 -0.52
C GLN A 47 12.51 -8.71 0.53
N GLN A 48 13.76 -8.70 1.01
CA GLN A 48 14.27 -9.70 1.96
C GLN A 48 14.36 -9.20 3.41
N ARG A 49 14.29 -7.89 3.64
CA ARG A 49 14.39 -7.28 4.98
C ARG A 49 13.59 -6.00 5.09
N GLN A 50 13.17 -5.64 6.30
CA GLN A 50 12.63 -4.31 6.56
C GLN A 50 13.76 -3.27 6.74
N PRO A 51 13.54 -2.00 6.38
CA PRO A 51 14.37 -0.92 6.89
C PRO A 51 14.18 -0.80 8.42
N ASP A 52 15.18 -0.31 9.14
CA ASP A 52 14.98 0.11 10.53
C ASP A 52 14.11 1.39 10.60
N LEU A 53 13.61 1.70 11.80
CA LEU A 53 12.71 2.85 12.00
C LEU A 53 13.38 4.19 11.70
N ASP A 54 14.68 4.33 11.96
CA ASP A 54 15.41 5.58 11.74
C ASP A 54 15.59 5.85 10.24
N THR A 55 15.94 4.81 9.49
CA THR A 55 15.99 4.79 8.02
C THR A 55 14.62 5.13 7.43
N LEU A 56 13.55 4.51 7.93
CA LEU A 56 12.19 4.77 7.47
C LEU A 56 11.77 6.22 7.74
N ARG A 57 12.04 6.74 8.94
CA ARG A 57 11.81 8.15 9.30
C ARG A 57 12.56 9.09 8.36
N ALA A 58 13.85 8.85 8.15
CA ALA A 58 14.70 9.66 7.28
C ALA A 58 14.26 9.63 5.80
N TRP A 59 13.61 8.55 5.37
CA TRP A 59 13.07 8.44 4.02
C TRP A 59 11.77 9.21 3.84
N VAL A 60 10.77 8.93 4.69
CA VAL A 60 9.41 9.44 4.51
C VAL A 60 9.32 10.95 4.75
N THR A 61 10.25 11.52 5.52
CA THR A 61 10.30 12.96 5.81
C THR A 61 10.97 13.81 4.71
N ARG A 62 11.49 13.20 3.65
CA ARG A 62 12.11 13.93 2.54
C ARG A 62 11.06 14.74 1.77
N LYS A 63 11.36 15.99 1.43
CA LYS A 63 10.45 16.89 0.68
C LYS A 63 9.95 16.35 -0.66
N ALA A 64 10.72 15.47 -1.31
CA ALA A 64 10.37 14.89 -2.61
C ALA A 64 9.38 13.70 -2.49
N VAL A 65 9.17 13.19 -1.28
CA VAL A 65 8.26 12.07 -1.02
C VAL A 65 6.84 12.58 -0.96
N THR A 66 5.97 11.93 -1.73
CA THR A 66 4.55 12.27 -1.82
C THR A 66 3.64 11.09 -1.50
N GLY A 67 4.22 9.96 -1.12
CA GLY A 67 3.50 8.77 -0.72
C GLY A 67 4.40 7.69 -0.14
N ILE A 68 3.80 6.59 0.25
CA ILE A 68 4.48 5.37 0.68
C ILE A 68 3.95 4.18 -0.12
N ALA A 69 4.77 3.16 -0.29
CA ALA A 69 4.36 1.88 -0.87
C ALA A 69 4.77 0.74 0.06
N ILE A 70 4.04 -0.36 -0.10
CA ILE A 70 4.29 -1.61 0.59
C ILE A 70 5.02 -2.54 -0.37
N VAL A 71 6.14 -3.11 0.06
CA VAL A 71 6.80 -4.19 -0.68
C VAL A 71 6.12 -5.51 -0.30
N HIS A 72 5.62 -6.24 -1.30
CA HIS A 72 5.03 -7.55 -1.08
C HIS A 72 6.13 -8.59 -0.81
N ASN A 73 6.31 -8.95 0.45
CA ASN A 73 7.22 -9.99 0.90
C ASN A 73 6.61 -10.80 2.05
N GLN A 74 7.28 -11.88 2.45
CA GLN A 74 6.91 -12.67 3.63
C GLN A 74 5.44 -13.13 3.64
N GLY A 75 4.93 -13.54 2.47
CA GLY A 75 3.55 -14.01 2.31
C GLY A 75 2.48 -12.91 2.29
N LEU A 76 2.86 -11.62 2.32
CA LEU A 76 1.92 -10.53 2.09
C LEU A 76 1.56 -10.46 0.60
N CYS A 77 0.27 -10.51 0.32
CA CYS A 77 -0.29 -10.43 -1.02
C CYS A 77 -1.33 -9.31 -1.10
N CYS A 78 -1.56 -8.83 -2.31
CA CYS A 78 -2.63 -7.90 -2.63
C CYS A 78 -3.41 -8.44 -3.83
N ARG A 79 -4.71 -8.55 -3.69
CA ARG A 79 -5.61 -8.76 -4.82
C ARG A 79 -6.05 -7.39 -5.32
N ASP A 80 -5.52 -7.01 -6.47
CA ASP A 80 -5.82 -5.74 -7.14
C ASP A 80 -7.02 -5.91 -8.06
N PHE A 81 -8.11 -5.21 -7.74
CA PHE A 81 -9.28 -5.11 -8.59
C PHE A 81 -9.23 -3.80 -9.37
N ASP A 82 -8.97 -3.92 -10.68
CA ASP A 82 -8.96 -2.79 -11.61
C ASP A 82 -10.34 -2.15 -11.83
N THR A 83 -11.43 -2.81 -11.42
CA THR A 83 -12.81 -2.33 -11.61
C THR A 83 -13.66 -2.48 -10.36
N GLU A 84 -14.56 -1.52 -10.13
CA GLU A 84 -15.57 -1.54 -9.07
C GLU A 84 -16.45 -2.79 -9.20
N GLN A 85 -16.88 -3.13 -10.42
CA GLN A 85 -17.71 -4.29 -10.69
C GLN A 85 -17.02 -5.61 -10.27
N GLY A 86 -15.74 -5.76 -10.59
CA GLY A 86 -14.96 -6.94 -10.19
C GLY A 86 -14.80 -7.05 -8.68
N PHE A 87 -14.57 -5.93 -8.00
CA PHE A 87 -14.49 -5.87 -6.54
C PHE A 87 -15.82 -6.24 -5.88
N GLU A 88 -16.93 -5.64 -6.30
CA GLU A 88 -18.25 -5.90 -5.71
C GLU A 88 -18.71 -7.35 -5.96
N ALA A 89 -18.41 -7.92 -7.13
CA ALA A 89 -18.68 -9.33 -7.41
C ALA A 89 -17.87 -10.26 -6.48
N TRP A 90 -16.58 -9.98 -6.26
CA TRP A 90 -15.77 -10.76 -5.32
C TRP A 90 -16.28 -10.64 -3.88
N LYS A 91 -16.64 -9.44 -3.45
CA LYS A 91 -17.16 -9.16 -2.12
C LYS A 91 -18.48 -9.89 -1.86
N ALA A 92 -19.38 -9.93 -2.84
CA ALA A 92 -20.63 -10.68 -2.74
C ALA A 92 -20.40 -12.19 -2.65
N ALA A 93 -19.39 -12.70 -3.34
CA ALA A 93 -19.03 -14.12 -3.31
C ALA A 93 -18.24 -14.55 -2.06
N HIS A 94 -17.54 -13.62 -1.40
CA HIS A 94 -16.69 -13.88 -0.22
C HIS A 94 -16.95 -12.86 0.90
N PRO A 95 -18.18 -12.81 1.45
CA PRO A 95 -18.57 -11.78 2.42
C PRO A 95 -17.79 -11.84 3.74
N ASP A 96 -17.37 -13.03 4.15
CA ASP A 96 -16.53 -13.30 5.32
C ASP A 96 -15.13 -12.70 5.19
N LEU A 97 -14.48 -12.92 4.03
CA LEU A 97 -13.18 -12.33 3.73
C LEU A 97 -13.28 -10.80 3.60
N ALA A 98 -14.32 -10.31 2.92
CA ALA A 98 -14.51 -8.87 2.75
C ALA A 98 -14.81 -8.14 4.08
N ALA A 99 -15.34 -8.84 5.08
CA ALA A 99 -15.59 -8.27 6.41
C ALA A 99 -14.32 -8.17 7.28
N THR A 100 -13.27 -8.92 6.96
CA THR A 100 -12.09 -9.10 7.82
C THR A 100 -10.79 -8.61 7.21
N LEU A 101 -10.64 -8.69 5.89
CA LEU A 101 -9.43 -8.27 5.20
C LEU A 101 -9.33 -6.74 5.07
N PRO A 102 -8.13 -6.15 5.19
CA PRO A 102 -7.92 -4.74 4.87
C PRO A 102 -8.21 -4.44 3.39
N ILE A 103 -9.09 -3.45 3.16
CA ILE A 103 -9.51 -3.03 1.82
C ILE A 103 -9.21 -1.54 1.64
N VAL A 104 -8.55 -1.19 0.54
CA VAL A 104 -8.26 0.20 0.15
C VAL A 104 -8.96 0.49 -1.16
N LYS A 105 -9.88 1.46 -1.18
CA LYS A 105 -10.51 1.94 -2.42
C LYS A 105 -9.48 2.65 -3.29
N THR A 106 -9.48 2.33 -4.58
CA THR A 106 -8.69 3.01 -5.61
C THR A 106 -9.61 3.82 -6.51
N PRO A 107 -9.10 4.67 -7.42
CA PRO A 107 -9.96 5.46 -8.30
C PRO A 107 -10.90 4.64 -9.21
N ARG A 108 -10.59 3.35 -9.45
CA ARG A 108 -11.36 2.49 -10.36
C ARG A 108 -11.88 1.21 -9.72
N GLY A 109 -11.36 0.81 -8.56
CA GLY A 109 -11.73 -0.43 -7.89
C GLY A 109 -11.18 -0.48 -6.47
N ALA A 110 -10.46 -1.55 -6.11
CA ALA A 110 -9.96 -1.73 -4.74
C ALA A 110 -8.74 -2.65 -4.66
N HIS A 111 -7.89 -2.42 -3.67
CA HIS A 111 -6.86 -3.35 -3.23
C HIS A 111 -7.35 -4.10 -2.00
N VAL A 112 -7.22 -5.43 -2.02
CA VAL A 112 -7.49 -6.28 -0.85
C VAL A 112 -6.20 -6.95 -0.40
N TYR A 113 -5.75 -6.61 0.80
CA TYR A 113 -4.50 -7.15 1.37
C TYR A 113 -4.78 -8.39 2.20
N PHE A 114 -3.94 -9.41 2.07
CA PHE A 114 -4.07 -10.66 2.81
C PHE A 114 -2.70 -11.32 2.99
N ARG A 115 -2.60 -12.24 3.96
CA ARG A 115 -1.46 -13.15 4.05
C ARG A 115 -1.82 -14.49 3.45
N CYS A 116 -0.93 -15.01 2.62
CA CYS A 116 -1.01 -16.36 2.07
C CYS A 116 0.35 -17.02 2.21
N GLN A 117 0.37 -18.27 2.64
CA GLN A 117 1.58 -19.07 2.51
C GLN A 117 1.78 -19.36 1.02
N ALA A 118 3.01 -19.20 0.51
CA ALA A 118 3.31 -19.73 -0.81
C ALA A 118 3.01 -21.24 -0.78
N ALA A 119 2.38 -21.76 -1.84
CA ALA A 119 2.29 -23.21 -2.00
C ALA A 119 3.71 -23.79 -1.88
N PRO A 120 3.89 -24.92 -1.17
CA PRO A 120 5.19 -25.57 -1.02
C PRO A 120 5.83 -25.89 -2.37
#